data_AF-A0A1S8WKE8-F1
#
_entry.id   AF-A0A1S8WKE8-F1
#
_cell.length_a   1.000
_cell.length_b   1.000
_cell.length_c   1.000
_cell.angle_alpha   90.00
_cell.angle_beta   90.00
_cell.angle_gamma   90.00
#
_symmetry.space_group_name_H-M   'P 1'
#
loop_
_entity.id
_entity.type
_entity.pdbx_description
1 polymer ?
#
loop_
_entity_poly.entity_id
_entity_poly.type
_entity_poly.pdbx_seq_one_letter_code
_entity_poly.pdbx_strand_id
1 'polypeptide(L)'
;MDFHRSRAARIQPLQFDCSLTFSFVSVLIVLITVLGAIMAYARAYLLWKDERYLAECRRCAETVWQRGLLKKGPGICHGVAGSGYALLLMFRLTGELVYLHRAAMFATFMQSDTFRQARRPDCPHSLFEGLAGTACFFADLADPCKSGFPFMNPLWDVE
;
A
#
# COMPACT_ATOMS: atom_id res chain seq x y z
N MET A 1 6.96 30.95 36.58
CA MET A 1 6.35 31.15 35.24
C MET A 1 7.11 30.25 34.29
N ASP A 2 6.73 28.98 34.31
CA ASP A 2 7.41 27.87 33.66
C ASP A 2 6.95 27.72 32.22
N PHE A 3 7.89 27.87 31.27
CA PHE A 3 7.63 27.55 29.87
C PHE A 3 8.09 26.12 29.59
N HIS A 4 7.10 25.24 29.45
CA HIS A 4 7.24 23.80 29.23
C HIS A 4 7.96 23.46 27.91
N ARG A 5 9.02 22.66 28.05
CA ARG A 5 9.48 21.56 27.17
C ARG A 5 8.56 21.21 25.98
N SER A 6 8.98 21.60 24.76
CA SER A 6 8.58 20.90 23.53
C SER A 6 9.39 19.61 23.40
N ARG A 7 8.70 18.46 23.53
CA ARG A 7 9.28 17.13 23.30
C ARG A 7 9.43 16.92 21.79
N ALA A 8 10.67 16.87 21.31
CA ALA A 8 10.99 16.29 20.03
C ALA A 8 10.47 14.84 20.01
N ALA A 9 9.58 14.52 19.06
CA ALA A 9 9.12 13.17 18.81
C ALA A 9 10.33 12.33 18.37
N ARG A 10 10.80 11.48 19.28
CA ARG A 10 11.88 10.54 19.06
C ARG A 10 11.37 9.47 18.09
N ILE A 11 11.79 9.55 16.83
CA ILE A 11 11.55 8.50 15.84
C ILE A 11 12.24 7.23 16.35
N GLN A 12 11.46 6.23 16.75
CA GLN A 12 11.99 4.91 17.06
C GLN A 12 12.35 4.19 15.75
N PRO A 13 13.55 3.59 15.64
CA PRO A 13 13.89 2.77 14.49
C PRO A 13 12.96 1.56 14.46
N LEU A 14 12.38 1.27 13.28
CA LEU A 14 11.65 0.04 13.03
C LEU A 14 12.59 -1.15 13.28
N GLN A 15 12.45 -1.83 14.41
CA GLN A 15 12.99 -3.17 14.60
C GLN A 15 12.04 -4.13 13.88
N PHE A 16 12.44 -4.59 12.70
CA PHE A 16 11.80 -5.72 12.03
C PHE A 16 12.22 -7.00 12.75
N ASP A 17 11.34 -7.50 13.61
CA ASP A 17 11.54 -8.81 14.23
C ASP A 17 11.28 -9.91 13.18
N CYS A 18 12.35 -10.58 12.77
CA CYS A 18 12.38 -11.55 11.68
C CYS A 18 12.02 -12.98 12.13
N SER A 19 11.46 -13.16 13.34
CA SER A 19 11.33 -14.47 14.00
C SER A 19 9.96 -15.17 13.90
N LEU A 20 8.97 -14.61 13.20
CA LEU A 20 7.70 -15.30 12.96
C LEU A 20 7.74 -16.12 11.67
N THR A 21 8.14 -17.39 11.79
CA THR A 21 8.04 -18.41 10.73
C THR A 21 6.58 -18.78 10.47
N PHE A 22 5.83 -17.91 9.79
CA PHE A 22 4.62 -18.31 9.07
C PHE A 22 5.05 -18.76 7.67
N SER A 23 4.59 -19.94 7.25
CA SER A 23 4.88 -20.49 5.92
C SER A 23 4.67 -19.41 4.84
N PHE A 24 5.66 -19.25 3.96
CA PHE A 24 5.69 -18.22 2.89
C PHE A 24 4.40 -18.17 2.05
N VAL A 25 3.68 -19.29 1.97
CA VAL A 25 2.40 -19.42 1.25
C VAL A 25 1.27 -18.64 1.94
N SER A 26 1.25 -18.61 3.28
CA SER A 26 0.18 -17.98 4.06
C SER A 26 0.21 -16.45 4.00
N VAL A 27 1.39 -15.83 4.00
CA VAL A 27 1.51 -14.36 3.94
C VAL A 27 1.13 -13.82 2.55
N LEU A 28 1.50 -14.55 1.50
CA LEU A 28 1.23 -14.14 0.11
C LEU A 28 -0.26 -14.22 -0.24
N ILE A 29 -0.94 -15.31 0.13
CA ILE A 29 -2.39 -15.47 -0.12
C ILE A 29 -3.18 -14.38 0.62
N VAL A 30 -2.81 -14.10 1.87
CA VAL A 30 -3.49 -13.07 2.67
C VAL A 30 -3.38 -11.70 2.02
N LEU A 31 -2.23 -11.32 1.45
CA LEU A 31 -2.06 -10.00 0.85
C LEU A 31 -2.75 -9.85 -0.51
N ILE A 32 -2.82 -10.91 -1.32
CA ILE A 32 -3.64 -10.91 -2.55
C ILE A 32 -5.11 -10.64 -2.18
N THR A 33 -5.61 -11.30 -1.13
CA THR A 33 -6.99 -11.10 -0.66
C THR A 33 -7.21 -9.70 -0.11
N VAL A 34 -6.26 -9.14 0.64
CA VAL A 34 -6.41 -7.82 1.27
C VAL A 34 -6.41 -6.68 0.25
N LEU A 35 -5.57 -6.75 -0.80
CA LEU A 35 -5.56 -5.74 -1.87
C LEU A 35 -6.84 -5.74 -2.70
N GLY A 36 -7.41 -6.91 -2.98
CA GLY A 36 -8.72 -7.00 -3.62
C GLY A 36 -9.85 -6.53 -2.69
N ALA A 37 -9.81 -6.93 -1.42
CA ALA A 37 -10.85 -6.60 -0.44
C ALA A 37 -10.93 -5.09 -0.18
N ILE A 38 -9.80 -4.39 -0.05
CA ILE A 38 -9.81 -2.93 0.18
C ILE A 38 -10.47 -2.17 -0.97
N MET A 39 -10.27 -2.61 -2.22
CA MET A 39 -10.92 -2.01 -3.39
C MET A 39 -12.43 -2.23 -3.34
N ALA A 40 -12.86 -3.45 -3.01
CA ALA A 40 -14.28 -3.80 -2.88
C ALA A 40 -14.96 -3.02 -1.74
N TYR A 41 -14.32 -2.94 -0.56
CA TYR A 41 -14.83 -2.16 0.56
C TYR A 41 -14.85 -0.66 0.27
N ALA A 42 -13.85 -0.12 -0.42
CA ALA A 42 -13.86 1.28 -0.84
C ALA A 42 -15.05 1.56 -1.77
N ARG A 43 -15.29 0.69 -2.75
CA ARG A 43 -16.46 0.80 -3.63
C ARG A 43 -17.78 0.71 -2.86
N ALA A 44 -17.87 -0.24 -1.93
CA ALA A 44 -19.02 -0.41 -1.06
C ALA A 44 -19.29 0.85 -0.20
N TYR A 45 -18.25 1.44 0.38
CA TYR A 45 -18.34 2.69 1.13
C TYR A 45 -18.86 3.83 0.26
N LEU A 46 -18.35 3.97 -0.97
CA LEU A 46 -18.78 5.03 -1.88
C LEU A 46 -20.25 4.89 -2.29
N LEU A 47 -20.73 3.66 -2.49
CA LEU A 47 -22.10 3.37 -2.90
C LEU A 47 -23.10 3.52 -1.75
N TRP A 48 -22.81 2.91 -0.60
CA TRP A 48 -23.76 2.81 0.52
C TRP A 48 -23.54 3.85 1.62
N LYS A 49 -22.39 4.55 1.62
CA LYS A 49 -22.00 5.55 2.64
C LYS A 49 -22.04 4.99 4.07
N ASP A 50 -21.80 3.69 4.23
CA ASP A 50 -21.79 3.01 5.52
C ASP A 50 -20.36 2.91 6.07
N GLU A 51 -20.13 3.55 7.21
CA GLU A 51 -18.83 3.63 7.89
C GLU A 51 -18.21 2.27 8.22
N ARG A 52 -19.00 1.19 8.29
CA ARG A 52 -18.46 -0.17 8.47
C ARG A 52 -17.50 -0.56 7.35
N TYR A 53 -17.79 -0.16 6.11
CA TYR A 53 -16.91 -0.45 4.98
C TYR A 53 -15.61 0.36 5.05
N LEU A 54 -15.67 1.61 5.48
CA LEU A 54 -14.47 2.42 5.69
C LEU A 54 -13.61 1.85 6.82
N ALA A 55 -14.22 1.35 7.90
CA ALA A 55 -13.52 0.67 8.98
C ALA A 55 -12.76 -0.58 8.49
N GLU A 56 -13.37 -1.40 7.62
CA GLU A 56 -12.68 -2.54 7.00
C GLU A 56 -11.56 -2.10 6.05
N CYS A 57 -11.73 -1.00 5.31
CA CYS A 57 -10.65 -0.43 4.50
C CYS A 57 -9.44 -0.05 5.38
N ARG A 58 -9.67 0.57 6.54
CA ARG A 58 -8.60 0.92 7.50
C ARG A 58 -7.88 -0.32 8.04
N ARG A 59 -8.61 -1.40 8.35
CA ARG A 59 -8.02 -2.69 8.78
C ARG A 59 -7.17 -3.34 7.68
N CYS A 60 -7.66 -3.29 6.44
CA CYS A 60 -6.91 -3.75 5.28
C CYS A 60 -5.62 -2.93 5.11
N ALA A 61 -5.72 -1.60 5.18
CA ALA A 61 -4.57 -0.69 5.06
C ALA A 61 -3.52 -0.92 6.15
N GLU A 62 -3.94 -1.24 7.38
CA GLU A 62 -3.01 -1.58 8.45
C GLU A 62 -2.32 -2.93 8.20
N THR A 63 -3.04 -3.92 7.67
CA THR A 63 -2.44 -5.20 7.26
C THR A 63 -1.43 -5.00 6.13
N VAL A 64 -1.76 -4.16 5.14
CA VAL A 64 -0.84 -3.76 4.07
C VAL A 64 0.39 -3.07 4.64
N TRP A 65 0.22 -2.15 5.59
CA TRP A 65 1.36 -1.48 6.23
C TRP A 65 2.30 -2.46 6.94
N GLN A 66 1.76 -3.41 7.69
CA GLN A 66 2.55 -4.36 8.47
C GLN A 66 3.23 -5.44 7.62
N ARG A 67 2.62 -5.83 6.48
CA ARG A 67 3.02 -7.04 5.75
C ARG A 67 3.23 -6.86 4.25
N GLY A 68 2.91 -5.69 3.69
CA GLY A 68 2.90 -5.43 2.24
C GLY A 68 4.27 -5.29 1.58
N LEU A 69 5.37 -5.32 2.32
CA LEU A 69 6.74 -5.35 1.77
C LEU A 69 7.08 -6.76 1.28
N LEU A 70 6.52 -7.13 0.13
CA LEU A 70 6.59 -8.46 -0.45
C LEU A 70 7.94 -8.75 -1.11
N LYS A 71 8.44 -9.98 -0.92
CA LYS A 71 9.63 -10.52 -1.61
C LYS A 71 9.34 -11.00 -3.04
N LYS A 72 8.08 -10.96 -3.50
CA LYS A 72 7.64 -11.57 -4.76
C LYS A 72 7.98 -10.76 -6.01
N GLY A 73 8.09 -9.44 -5.87
CA GLY A 73 8.44 -8.56 -6.98
C GLY A 73 7.78 -7.18 -6.91
N PRO A 74 8.01 -6.34 -7.93
CA PRO A 74 7.64 -4.92 -7.92
C PRO A 74 6.25 -4.63 -8.47
N GLY A 75 5.58 -5.60 -9.09
CA GLY A 75 4.31 -5.40 -9.78
C GLY A 75 3.13 -4.99 -8.88
N ILE A 76 2.00 -4.72 -9.54
CA ILE A 76 0.78 -4.21 -8.89
C ILE A 76 -0.23 -5.29 -8.51
N CYS A 77 -0.17 -6.48 -9.10
CA CYS A 77 -1.12 -7.56 -8.79
C CYS A 77 -0.89 -8.18 -7.41
N HIS A 78 0.37 -8.39 -7.04
CA HIS A 78 0.76 -9.03 -5.79
C HIS A 78 2.23 -8.70 -5.43
N GLY A 79 2.63 -7.47 -5.74
CA GLY A 79 3.94 -6.93 -5.43
C GLY A 79 3.85 -5.67 -4.57
N VAL A 80 5.00 -5.05 -4.35
CA VAL A 80 5.12 -3.89 -3.46
C VAL A 80 4.37 -2.67 -4.02
N ALA A 81 4.40 -2.43 -5.33
CA ALA A 81 3.68 -1.31 -5.93
C ALA A 81 2.15 -1.42 -5.73
N GLY A 82 1.60 -2.64 -5.82
CA GLY A 82 0.18 -2.89 -5.56
C GLY A 82 -0.21 -2.56 -4.12
N SER A 83 0.67 -2.88 -3.18
CA SER A 83 0.51 -2.49 -1.78
C SER A 83 0.58 -0.97 -1.56
N GLY A 84 1.49 -0.29 -2.27
CA GLY A 84 1.53 1.17 -2.29
C GLY A 84 0.24 1.78 -2.82
N TYR A 85 -0.33 1.22 -3.89
CA TYR A 85 -1.62 1.66 -4.45
C TYR A 85 -2.79 1.55 -3.47
N ALA A 86 -2.86 0.49 -2.66
CA ALA A 86 -3.89 0.38 -1.63
C ALA A 86 -3.83 1.53 -0.62
N LEU A 87 -2.62 2.01 -0.31
CA LEU A 87 -2.41 3.16 0.56
C LEU A 87 -2.74 4.48 -0.15
N LEU A 88 -2.42 4.62 -1.43
CA LEU A 88 -2.87 5.77 -2.23
C LEU A 88 -4.39 5.85 -2.32
N LEU A 89 -5.07 4.72 -2.51
CA LEU A 89 -6.54 4.65 -2.46
C LEU A 89 -7.06 5.18 -1.12
N MET A 90 -6.48 4.74 0.01
CA MET A 90 -6.90 5.24 1.32
C MET A 90 -6.68 6.74 1.47
N PHE A 91 -5.55 7.26 0.98
CA PHE A 91 -5.32 8.70 0.96
C PHE A 91 -6.40 9.44 0.16
N ARG A 92 -6.77 8.94 -1.03
CA ARG A 92 -7.84 9.55 -1.84
C ARG A 92 -9.21 9.44 -1.18
N LEU A 93 -9.48 8.34 -0.49
CA LEU A 93 -10.76 8.08 0.16
C LEU A 93 -10.96 8.92 1.42
N THR A 94 -9.90 9.17 2.20
CA THR A 94 -10.02 9.81 3.53
C THR A 94 -9.33 11.17 3.66
N GLY A 95 -8.43 11.52 2.74
CA GLY A 95 -7.59 12.72 2.81
C GLY A 95 -6.47 12.64 3.86
N GLU A 96 -6.30 11.51 4.58
CA GLU A 96 -5.32 11.42 5.65
C GLU A 96 -3.90 11.22 5.12
N LEU A 97 -3.03 12.19 5.42
CA LEU A 97 -1.63 12.21 4.96
C LEU A 97 -0.79 11.03 5.43
N VAL A 98 -1.20 10.31 6.50
CA VAL A 98 -0.51 9.11 6.96
C VAL A 98 -0.46 8.04 5.87
N TYR A 99 -1.52 7.89 5.08
CA TYR A 99 -1.58 6.89 4.01
C TYR A 99 -0.68 7.27 2.84
N LEU A 100 -0.64 8.56 2.47
CA LEU A 100 0.28 9.08 1.47
C LEU A 100 1.75 8.87 1.89
N HIS A 101 2.09 9.20 3.13
CA HIS A 101 3.42 8.94 3.68
C HIS A 101 3.78 7.45 3.61
N ARG A 102 2.86 6.57 4.03
CA ARG A 102 3.07 5.11 3.95
C ARG A 102 3.25 4.64 2.50
N ALA A 103 2.49 5.17 1.54
CA ALA A 103 2.69 4.86 0.12
C ALA A 103 4.08 5.28 -0.38
N ALA A 104 4.53 6.48 -0.01
CA ALA A 104 5.88 6.95 -0.33
C ALA A 104 6.98 6.05 0.26
N MET A 105 6.78 5.53 1.47
CA MET A 105 7.71 4.56 2.07
C MET A 105 7.82 3.26 1.28
N PHE A 106 6.73 2.79 0.66
CA PHE A 106 6.76 1.62 -0.22
C PHE A 106 7.57 1.90 -1.50
N ALA A 107 7.42 3.10 -2.07
CA ALA A 107 8.23 3.54 -3.20
C ALA A 107 9.74 3.58 -2.87
N THR A 108 10.09 4.15 -1.71
CA THR A 108 11.47 4.18 -1.20
C THR A 108 12.02 2.77 -0.96
N PHE A 109 11.22 1.87 -0.39
CA PHE A 109 11.65 0.48 -0.17
C PHE A 109 12.00 -0.23 -1.48
N MET A 110 11.26 0.00 -2.56
CA MET A 110 11.57 -0.60 -3.86
C MET A 110 12.93 -0.16 -4.44
N GLN A 111 13.53 0.92 -3.92
CA GLN A 111 14.86 1.38 -4.32
C GLN A 111 15.98 0.79 -3.44
N SER A 112 15.63 0.14 -2.33
CA SER A 112 16.58 -0.42 -1.36
C SER A 112 17.33 -1.65 -1.90
N ASP A 113 18.52 -1.90 -1.36
CA ASP A 113 19.29 -3.11 -1.66
C ASP A 113 18.56 -4.40 -1.25
N THR A 114 17.77 -4.34 -0.17
CA THR A 114 16.92 -5.44 0.28
C THR A 114 15.94 -5.85 -0.80
N PHE A 115 15.33 -4.89 -1.48
CA PHE A 115 14.36 -5.18 -2.52
C PHE A 115 15.00 -5.68 -3.82
N ARG A 116 16.26 -5.32 -4.11
CA ARG A 116 17.01 -5.88 -5.26
C ARG A 116 17.15 -7.40 -5.20
N GLN A 117 17.01 -7.99 -4.01
CA GLN A 117 17.04 -9.44 -3.80
C GLN A 117 15.65 -10.10 -3.96
N ALA A 118 14.60 -9.33 -4.28
CA ALA A 118 13.27 -9.86 -4.53
C ALA A 118 13.27 -10.80 -5.74
N ARG A 119 12.29 -11.72 -5.77
CA ARG A 119 12.10 -12.64 -6.89
C ARG A 119 11.86 -11.85 -8.19
N ARG A 120 12.49 -12.30 -9.26
CA ARG A 120 12.19 -11.81 -10.62
C ARG A 120 10.80 -12.32 -11.04
N PRO A 121 9.88 -11.45 -11.47
CA PRO A 121 8.57 -11.86 -11.99
C PRO A 121 8.69 -12.68 -13.26
N ASP A 122 7.65 -13.45 -13.57
CA ASP A 122 7.62 -14.30 -14.76
C ASP A 122 7.52 -13.44 -16.03
N CYS A 123 6.78 -12.32 -15.98
CA CYS A 123 6.75 -11.26 -17.01
C CYS A 123 7.28 -9.91 -16.49
N PRO A 124 8.61 -9.68 -16.45
CA PRO A 124 9.26 -8.55 -15.74
C PRO A 124 8.88 -7.14 -16.19
N HIS A 125 8.34 -6.99 -17.40
CA HIS A 125 7.98 -5.69 -17.98
C HIS A 125 6.46 -5.54 -18.15
N SER A 126 5.66 -6.52 -17.75
CA SER A 126 4.21 -6.46 -17.84
C SER A 126 3.61 -5.46 -16.85
N LEU A 127 2.36 -5.06 -17.09
CA LEU A 127 1.63 -4.16 -16.21
C LEU A 127 1.41 -4.78 -14.82
N PHE A 128 0.92 -6.01 -14.74
CA PHE A 128 0.47 -6.57 -13.46
C PHE A 128 1.59 -7.17 -12.61
N GLU A 129 2.64 -7.72 -13.22
CA GLU A 129 3.73 -8.36 -12.49
C GLU A 129 5.02 -7.53 -12.47
N GLY A 130 5.20 -6.71 -13.49
CA GLY A 130 6.47 -6.11 -13.83
C GLY A 130 6.56 -4.61 -13.61
N LEU A 131 7.61 -4.04 -14.23
CA LEU A 131 7.99 -2.64 -14.08
C LEU A 131 6.97 -1.66 -14.67
N ALA A 132 6.12 -2.07 -15.60
CA ALA A 132 5.11 -1.16 -16.15
C ALA A 132 4.09 -0.75 -15.08
N GLY A 133 3.61 -1.68 -14.23
CA GLY A 133 2.74 -1.35 -13.10
C GLY A 133 3.47 -0.54 -12.03
N THR A 134 4.75 -0.83 -11.80
CA THR A 134 5.60 -0.04 -10.91
C THR A 134 5.70 1.41 -11.40
N ALA A 135 5.91 1.61 -12.71
CA ALA A 135 5.96 2.95 -13.30
C ALA A 135 4.62 3.70 -13.13
N CYS A 136 3.48 3.03 -13.33
CA CYS A 136 2.17 3.62 -13.03
C CYS A 136 2.09 4.08 -11.57
N PHE A 137 2.49 3.24 -10.62
CA PHE A 137 2.50 3.59 -9.20
C PHE A 137 3.37 4.82 -8.90
N PHE A 138 4.58 4.89 -9.46
CA PHE A 138 5.44 6.07 -9.28
C PHE A 138 4.86 7.34 -9.89
N ALA A 139 4.25 7.24 -11.08
CA ALA A 139 3.57 8.38 -11.72
C ALA A 139 2.40 8.87 -10.88
N ASP A 140 1.58 7.95 -10.38
CA ASP A 140 0.44 8.27 -9.52
C ASP A 140 0.85 8.78 -8.14
N LEU A 141 1.99 8.35 -7.60
CA LEU A 141 2.55 8.90 -6.37
C LEU A 141 3.01 10.36 -6.54
N ALA A 142 3.38 10.78 -7.76
CA ALA A 142 3.75 12.15 -8.06
C ALA A 142 2.54 13.11 -8.11
N ASP A 143 1.35 12.61 -8.46
CA ASP A 143 0.08 13.33 -8.37
C ASP A 143 -0.99 12.48 -7.62
N PRO A 144 -0.86 12.34 -6.28
CA PRO A 144 -1.64 11.38 -5.52
C PRO A 144 -3.13 11.71 -5.45
N CYS A 145 -3.52 12.95 -5.72
CA CYS A 145 -4.92 13.36 -5.79
C CYS A 145 -5.65 12.72 -7.00
N LYS A 146 -4.91 12.38 -8.06
CA LYS A 146 -5.44 11.74 -9.27
C LYS A 146 -5.09 10.25 -9.39
N SER A 147 -4.42 9.68 -8.39
CA SER A 147 -3.97 8.29 -8.48
C SER A 147 -5.15 7.32 -8.65
N GLY A 148 -5.02 6.33 -9.53
CA GLY A 148 -6.07 5.33 -9.74
C GLY A 148 -5.45 3.99 -10.05
N PHE A 149 -5.88 2.94 -9.33
CA PHE A 149 -5.38 1.60 -9.62
C PHE A 149 -5.69 1.24 -11.08
N PRO A 150 -4.70 0.87 -11.92
CA PRO A 150 -4.92 0.60 -13.33
C PRO A 150 -6.02 -0.44 -13.56
N PHE A 151 -7.07 -0.05 -14.30
CA PHE A 151 -8.26 -0.86 -14.61
C PHE A 151 -9.14 -1.30 -13.42
N MET A 152 -8.81 -0.91 -12.20
CA MET A 152 -9.54 -1.30 -10.99
C MET A 152 -9.76 -0.13 -10.01
N ASN A 153 -9.74 1.11 -10.49
CA ASN A 153 -10.00 2.29 -9.67
C ASN A 153 -11.45 2.29 -9.16
N PRO A 154 -11.73 2.20 -7.85
CA PRO A 154 -13.09 2.23 -7.32
C PRO A 154 -13.74 3.62 -7.34
N LEU A 155 -12.96 4.69 -7.64
CA LEU A 155 -13.35 6.11 -7.60
C LEU A 155 -13.75 6.69 -8.98
N TRP A 156 -14.00 5.84 -9.99
CA TRP A 156 -14.14 6.26 -11.41
C TRP A 156 -15.34 7.18 -11.73
N ASP A 157 -16.35 7.28 -10.87
CA ASP A 157 -17.59 8.04 -11.04
C ASP A 157 -17.83 9.10 -9.95
N VAL A 158 -16.86 9.32 -9.07
CA VAL A 158 -16.97 10.25 -7.93
C VAL A 158 -16.02 11.45 -8.02
N GLU A 159 -15.37 11.63 -9.17
CA GLU A 159 -14.43 12.71 -9.48
C GLU A 159 -15.09 13.84 -10.30
#